data_AF-A0AAD6WD29-F1
#
_entry.id   AF-A0AAD6WD29-F1
#
_cell.length_a   1.000
_cell.length_b   1.000
_cell.length_c   1.000
_cell.angle_alpha   90.00
_cell.angle_beta   90.00
_cell.angle_gamma   90.00
#
_symmetry.space_group_name_H-M   'P 1'
#
loop_
_entity.id
_entity.type
_entity.pdbx_description
1 polymer ?
#
loop_
_entity_poly.entity_id
_entity_poly.type
_entity_poly.pdbx_seq_one_letter_code
_entity_poly.pdbx_strand_id
1 'polypeptide(L)'
;MAAKEGDNGEFYLRYYVGHRGKFGHEFLEFEFRPDGKLRYANNSNYKNDTMIRKEVFLTPAVLKECRRIISDSEIMYLYVIELDAVEDIMKEDDNNWPEPDRVGKQELEIVMGNEHISFTTSKIGSLVDVHSSQDPEGLRIFYYLVQKLSKVLSMLGLMNISRTGMVVL
;
A
#
# COMPACT_ATOMS: atom_id res chain seq x y z
N MET A 1 32.25 14.41 -19.39
CA MET A 1 31.53 14.44 -18.10
C MET A 1 30.05 14.34 -18.40
N ALA A 2 29.45 13.17 -18.18
CA ALA A 2 28.01 12.98 -18.31
C ALA A 2 27.38 13.37 -16.96
N ALA A 3 26.37 14.23 -16.99
CA ALA A 3 25.59 14.59 -15.81
C ALA A 3 24.97 13.30 -15.23
N LYS A 4 25.23 13.02 -13.96
CA LYS A 4 24.42 12.08 -13.17
C LYS A 4 23.02 12.68 -13.10
N GLU A 5 22.07 12.11 -13.83
CA GLU A 5 20.66 12.32 -13.55
C GLU A 5 20.42 11.94 -12.07
N GLY A 6 19.69 12.81 -11.38
CA GLY A 6 19.61 12.86 -9.93
C GLY A 6 19.32 11.51 -9.29
N ASP A 7 20.00 11.30 -8.18
CA ASP A 7 19.86 10.19 -7.23
C ASP A 7 18.41 10.10 -6.72
N ASN A 8 17.51 9.55 -7.53
CA ASN A 8 16.21 9.08 -7.05
C ASN A 8 16.53 7.83 -6.23
N GLY A 9 16.85 8.02 -4.95
CA GLY A 9 17.24 6.96 -4.01
C GLY A 9 16.33 5.73 -4.07
N GLU A 10 16.79 4.64 -3.46
CA GLU A 10 16.14 3.33 -3.50
C GLU A 10 14.62 3.43 -3.30
N PHE A 11 13.85 2.74 -4.16
CA PHE A 11 12.41 2.69 -4.05
C PHE A 11 11.89 1.28 -4.10
N TYR A 12 11.18 0.95 -3.05
CA TYR A 12 10.48 -0.30 -2.91
C TYR A 12 9.12 -0.02 -2.29
N LEU A 13 8.10 -0.69 -2.81
CA LEU A 13 6.78 -0.69 -2.21
C LEU A 13 6.19 -2.07 -2.32
N ARG A 14 5.67 -2.61 -1.21
CA ARG A 14 4.88 -3.83 -1.20
C ARG A 14 3.59 -3.59 -0.44
N TYR A 15 2.48 -4.01 -1.04
CA TYR A 15 1.19 -4.05 -0.36
C TYR A 15 0.61 -5.44 -0.47
N TYR A 16 0.11 -5.94 0.65
CA TYR A 16 -0.58 -7.21 0.77
C TYR A 16 -1.91 -7.00 1.49
N VAL A 17 -2.96 -7.65 0.99
CA VAL A 17 -4.22 -7.82 1.71
C VAL A 17 -4.71 -9.24 1.54
N GLY A 18 -5.08 -9.90 2.63
CA GLY A 18 -5.58 -11.26 2.53
C GLY A 18 -6.14 -11.80 3.81
N HIS A 19 -6.80 -12.94 3.72
CA HIS A 19 -7.38 -13.65 4.84
C HIS A 19 -7.39 -15.16 4.58
N ARG A 20 -7.48 -15.95 5.65
CA ARG A 20 -7.63 -17.41 5.56
C ARG A 20 -9.02 -17.79 5.99
N GLY A 21 -9.88 -18.02 5.01
CA GLY A 21 -11.27 -18.43 5.20
C GLY A 21 -11.48 -19.93 5.05
N LYS A 22 -12.76 -20.34 5.05
CA LYS A 22 -13.19 -21.73 4.84
C LYS A 22 -12.72 -22.32 3.51
N PHE A 23 -12.52 -21.46 2.51
CA PHE A 23 -12.13 -21.85 1.14
C PHE A 23 -10.64 -21.71 0.88
N GLY A 24 -9.82 -21.58 1.93
CA GLY A 24 -8.38 -21.44 1.83
C GLY A 24 -7.90 -20.01 1.98
N HIS A 25 -6.73 -19.72 1.41
CA HIS A 25 -6.07 -18.43 1.54
C HIS A 25 -6.38 -17.54 0.34
N GLU A 26 -7.16 -16.49 0.57
CA GLU A 26 -7.46 -15.47 -0.43
C GLU A 26 -6.61 -14.22 -0.16
N PHE A 27 -5.96 -13.69 -1.18
CA PHE A 27 -5.12 -12.51 -1.06
C PHE A 27 -4.96 -11.76 -2.39
N LEU A 28 -4.56 -10.50 -2.27
CA LEU A 28 -4.03 -9.67 -3.34
C LEU A 28 -2.71 -9.07 -2.84
N GLU A 29 -1.68 -9.13 -3.67
CA GLU A 29 -0.37 -8.57 -3.38
C GLU A 29 0.17 -7.86 -4.62
N PHE A 30 0.82 -6.73 -4.40
CA PHE A 30 1.64 -6.09 -5.43
C PHE A 30 2.93 -5.52 -4.85
N GLU A 31 3.97 -5.53 -5.68
CA GLU A 31 5.32 -5.15 -5.31
C GLU A 31 5.97 -4.32 -6.44
N PHE A 32 6.37 -3.10 -6.12
CA PHE A 32 7.24 -2.26 -6.95
C PHE A 32 8.67 -2.45 -6.47
N ARG A 33 9.53 -3.00 -7.33
CA ARG A 33 10.92 -3.28 -7.02
C ARG A 33 11.86 -2.14 -7.42
N PRO A 34 13.05 -2.02 -6.81
CA PRO A 34 14.03 -1.00 -7.17
C PRO A 34 14.51 -1.06 -8.63
N ASP A 35 14.44 -2.24 -9.27
CA ASP A 35 14.77 -2.44 -10.68
C ASP A 35 13.66 -1.98 -11.65
N GLY A 36 12.58 -1.39 -11.13
CA GLY A 36 11.43 -0.93 -11.90
C GLY A 36 10.42 -2.02 -12.27
N LYS A 37 10.62 -3.26 -11.77
CA LYS A 37 9.69 -4.37 -11.98
C LYS A 37 8.50 -4.26 -11.02
N LEU A 38 7.30 -4.31 -11.57
CA LEU A 38 6.04 -4.47 -10.84
C LEU A 38 5.61 -5.93 -10.88
N ARG A 39 5.36 -6.52 -9.71
CA ARG A 39 4.80 -7.87 -9.56
C ARG A 39 3.40 -7.75 -8.97
N TYR A 40 2.46 -8.51 -9.50
CA TYR A 40 1.08 -8.55 -9.04
C TYR A 40 0.64 -10.00 -8.90
N ALA A 41 0.02 -10.32 -7.76
CA ALA A 41 -0.57 -11.61 -7.49
C ALA A 41 -1.99 -11.43 -6.92
N ASN A 42 -2.94 -12.22 -7.40
CA ASN A 42 -4.30 -12.26 -6.86
C ASN A 42 -4.77 -13.72 -6.80
N ASN A 43 -5.17 -14.14 -5.60
CA ASN A 43 -5.76 -15.44 -5.32
C ASN A 43 -7.09 -15.24 -4.62
N SER A 44 -8.20 -15.55 -5.28
CA SER A 44 -9.54 -15.34 -4.74
C SER A 44 -10.31 -16.63 -4.49
N ASN A 45 -9.79 -17.79 -4.93
CA ASN A 45 -10.44 -19.11 -4.86
C ASN A 45 -11.93 -19.15 -5.28
N TYR A 46 -12.45 -18.09 -5.91
CA TYR A 46 -13.84 -17.94 -6.24
C TYR A 46 -14.14 -18.81 -7.46
N LYS A 47 -15.03 -19.81 -7.32
CA LYS A 47 -15.36 -20.75 -8.40
C LYS A 47 -14.16 -21.51 -8.98
N ASN A 48 -13.21 -21.90 -8.13
CA ASN A 48 -11.98 -22.60 -8.54
C ASN A 48 -11.11 -21.80 -9.52
N ASP A 49 -11.09 -20.47 -9.38
CA ASP A 49 -10.22 -19.64 -10.21
C ASP A 49 -8.75 -19.97 -9.96
N THR A 50 -7.94 -19.89 -11.01
CA THR A 50 -6.49 -20.06 -10.90
C THR A 50 -5.85 -18.76 -10.46
N MET A 51 -4.89 -18.81 -9.54
CA MET A 51 -4.15 -17.64 -9.09
C MET A 51 -3.60 -16.84 -10.28
N ILE A 52 -3.92 -15.54 -10.31
CA ILE A 52 -3.45 -14.62 -11.33
C ILE A 52 -2.09 -14.08 -10.88
N ARG A 53 -1.08 -14.18 -11.75
CA ARG A 53 0.24 -13.57 -11.56
C ARG A 53 0.62 -12.78 -12.79
N LYS A 54 1.06 -11.53 -12.61
CA LYS A 54 1.51 -10.64 -13.68
C LYS A 54 2.81 -9.96 -13.26
N GLU A 55 3.72 -9.79 -14.21
CA GLU A 55 4.96 -9.06 -14.01
C GLU A 55 5.17 -8.09 -15.19
N VAL A 56 5.48 -6.83 -14.89
CA VAL A 56 5.64 -5.77 -15.90
C VAL A 56 6.79 -4.85 -15.48
N PHE A 57 7.62 -4.42 -16.43
CA PHE A 57 8.57 -3.34 -16.19
C PHE A 57 7.89 -1.99 -16.40
N LEU A 58 8.00 -1.12 -15.40
CA LEU A 58 7.39 0.20 -15.41
C LEU A 58 8.29 1.23 -16.09
N THR A 59 7.67 2.23 -16.70
CA THR A 59 8.40 3.38 -17.19
C THR A 59 8.82 4.28 -16.03
N PRO A 60 9.90 5.07 -16.17
CA PRO A 60 10.31 6.03 -15.15
C PRO A 60 9.19 7.01 -14.74
N ALA A 61 8.29 7.37 -15.67
CA ALA A 61 7.15 8.23 -15.40
C ALA A 61 6.17 7.63 -14.39
N VAL A 62 5.87 6.32 -14.51
CA VAL A 62 4.98 5.63 -13.57
C VAL A 62 5.64 5.53 -12.18
N LEU A 63 6.93 5.21 -12.13
CA LEU A 63 7.68 5.17 -10.86
C LEU A 63 7.73 6.53 -10.17
N LYS A 64 7.97 7.60 -10.94
CA LYS A 64 7.93 8.98 -10.43
C LYS A 64 6.57 9.35 -9.87
N GLU A 65 5.50 8.96 -10.55
CA GLU A 65 4.14 9.22 -10.08
C GLU A 65 3.79 8.41 -8.81
N CYS A 66 4.25 7.15 -8.72
CA CYS A 66 4.06 6.35 -7.50
C CYS A 66 4.78 6.99 -6.30
N ARG A 67 6.02 7.45 -6.48
CA ARG A 67 6.75 8.19 -5.45
C ARG A 67 5.99 9.46 -5.05
N ARG A 68 5.50 10.24 -6.02
CA ARG A 68 4.70 11.45 -5.75
C ARG A 68 3.43 11.14 -4.95
N ILE A 69 2.70 10.07 -5.29
CA ILE A 69 1.49 9.65 -4.57
C ILE A 69 1.79 9.35 -3.09
N ILE A 70 2.92 8.70 -2.82
CA ILE A 70 3.35 8.37 -1.46
C ILE A 70 3.77 9.64 -0.72
N SER A 71 4.60 10.50 -1.32
CA SER A 71 5.00 11.77 -0.72
C SER A 71 3.79 12.66 -0.39
N ASP A 72 2.84 12.79 -1.32
CA ASP A 72 1.62 13.58 -1.15
C ASP A 72 0.61 12.95 -0.18
N SER A 73 0.80 11.67 0.19
CA SER A 73 -0.05 11.04 1.19
C SER A 73 0.36 11.41 2.61
N GLU A 74 1.58 11.92 2.80
CA GLU A 74 2.14 12.19 4.13
C GLU A 74 2.29 10.93 4.99
N ILE A 75 2.06 9.71 4.46
CA ILE A 75 2.25 8.46 5.22
C ILE A 75 3.68 8.30 5.76
N MET A 76 4.68 8.91 5.09
CA MET A 76 6.09 8.90 5.50
C MET A 76 6.48 10.18 6.29
N TYR A 77 5.63 11.22 6.27
CA TYR A 77 5.92 12.55 6.80
C TYR A 77 4.84 13.03 7.77
N LEU A 78 5.23 13.39 8.99
CA LEU A 78 4.32 13.90 10.00
C LEU A 78 3.84 15.34 9.73
N TYR A 79 2.60 15.63 10.11
CA TYR A 79 2.13 16.99 10.39
C TYR A 79 2.01 17.21 11.91
N VAL A 80 2.82 18.09 12.50
CA VAL A 80 2.57 18.67 13.83
C VAL A 80 2.01 20.07 13.61
N ILE A 81 0.74 20.28 13.94
CA ILE A 81 0.15 21.62 14.01
C ILE A 81 0.24 22.10 15.45
N GLU A 82 1.44 22.28 16.00
CA GLU A 82 1.63 23.16 17.14
C GLU A 82 2.91 23.98 16.94
N LEU A 83 2.70 25.29 16.87
CA LEU A 83 3.75 26.29 16.96
C LEU A 83 4.42 26.12 18.33
N ASP A 84 5.75 25.96 18.33
CA ASP A 84 6.63 26.06 19.50
C ASP A 84 7.07 24.76 20.22
N ALA A 85 7.11 23.62 19.53
CA ALA A 85 7.94 22.48 19.99
C ALA A 85 8.45 21.63 18.82
N VAL A 86 9.73 21.81 18.47
CA VAL A 86 10.48 20.89 17.60
C VAL A 86 11.07 19.80 18.47
N GLU A 87 10.27 18.85 18.95
CA GLU A 87 10.78 17.58 19.50
C GLU A 87 9.84 16.42 19.10
N ASP A 88 10.46 15.41 18.50
CA ASP A 88 9.94 14.14 17.98
C ASP A 88 8.86 14.18 16.89
N ILE A 89 9.36 14.17 15.64
CA ILE A 89 8.58 13.89 14.44
C ILE A 89 8.16 12.41 14.45
N MET A 90 7.08 12.07 15.18
CA MET A 90 6.42 10.76 15.10
C MET A 90 6.04 10.44 13.66
N LYS A 91 6.73 9.46 13.07
CA LYS A 91 6.24 8.80 11.86
C LYS A 91 4.90 8.15 12.20
N GLU A 92 3.96 8.12 11.25
CA GLU A 92 2.80 7.23 11.37
C GLU A 92 3.27 5.85 11.84
N ASP A 93 2.55 5.29 12.80
CA ASP A 93 2.96 4.10 13.53
C ASP A 93 1.74 3.24 13.80
N ASP A 94 1.86 1.94 13.56
CA ASP A 94 0.74 1.01 13.62
C ASP A 94 0.47 0.46 15.03
N ASN A 95 1.18 0.92 16.05
CA ASN A 95 1.03 0.47 17.44
C ASN A 95 -0.41 0.55 17.98
N ASN A 96 -1.20 1.52 17.50
CA ASN A 96 -2.61 1.70 17.89
C ASN A 96 -3.60 1.20 16.82
N TRP A 97 -3.11 0.59 15.74
CA TRP A 97 -3.96 0.09 14.68
C TRP A 97 -4.55 -1.28 15.07
N PRO A 98 -5.74 -1.64 14.56
CA PRO A 98 -6.33 -2.94 14.84
C PRO A 98 -5.40 -4.09 14.43
N GLU A 99 -5.15 -5.03 15.34
CA GLU A 99 -4.32 -6.19 15.02
C GLU A 99 -5.00 -7.12 13.99
N PRO A 100 -4.22 -7.80 13.12
CA PRO A 100 -4.76 -8.77 12.17
C PRO A 100 -5.61 -9.86 12.84
N ASP A 101 -6.75 -10.17 12.23
CA ASP A 101 -7.70 -11.12 12.79
C ASP A 101 -8.21 -12.15 11.75
N ARG A 102 -9.35 -12.80 12.04
CA ARG A 102 -9.99 -13.77 11.13
C ARG A 102 -10.60 -13.12 9.88
N VAL A 103 -10.97 -11.85 9.95
CA VAL A 103 -11.52 -11.07 8.83
C VAL A 103 -10.43 -10.79 7.81
N GLY A 104 -9.21 -10.51 8.28
CA GLY A 104 -8.03 -10.49 7.44
C GLY A 104 -6.87 -9.66 7.98
N LYS A 105 -5.89 -9.49 7.10
CA LYS A 105 -4.65 -8.75 7.34
C LYS A 105 -4.36 -7.83 6.17
N GLN A 106 -3.86 -6.64 6.45
CA GLN A 106 -3.23 -5.73 5.51
C GLN A 106 -1.78 -5.47 5.92
N GLU A 107 -0.88 -5.43 4.96
CA GLU A 107 0.53 -5.06 5.15
C GLU A 107 0.91 -4.02 4.10
N LEU A 108 1.65 -2.99 4.51
CA LEU A 108 2.24 -2.01 3.61
C LEU A 108 3.69 -1.79 4.02
N GLU A 109 4.61 -1.95 3.08
CA GLU A 109 6.02 -1.72 3.29
C GLU A 109 6.53 -0.76 2.22
N ILE A 110 7.22 0.31 2.62
CA ILE A 110 7.74 1.31 1.70
C ILE A 110 9.16 1.66 2.09
N VAL A 111 10.06 1.64 1.11
CA VAL A 111 11.41 2.21 1.20
C VAL A 111 11.50 3.35 0.19
N MET A 112 11.92 4.52 0.64
CA MET A 112 12.19 5.66 -0.23
C MET A 112 13.45 6.40 0.23
N GLY A 113 14.55 6.24 -0.52
CA GLY A 113 15.84 6.78 -0.10
C GLY A 113 16.33 6.12 1.20
N ASN A 114 16.46 6.90 2.27
CA ASN A 114 16.91 6.42 3.58
C ASN A 114 15.75 6.15 4.56
N GLU A 115 14.51 6.33 4.12
CA GLU A 115 13.32 6.12 4.94
C GLU A 115 12.71 4.74 4.65
N HIS A 116 12.35 4.03 5.72
CA HIS A 116 11.66 2.74 5.68
C HIS A 116 10.51 2.76 6.67
N ILE A 117 9.34 2.34 6.20
CA ILE A 117 8.14 2.12 7.00
C ILE A 117 7.56 0.74 6.67
N SER A 118 6.96 0.11 7.67
CA SER A 118 6.30 -1.18 7.54
C SER A 118 5.13 -1.22 8.50
N PHE A 119 3.92 -1.27 7.95
CA PHE A 119 2.68 -1.34 8.70
C PHE A 119 2.02 -2.69 8.56
N THR A 120 1.36 -3.12 9.62
CA THR A 120 0.51 -4.31 9.71
C THR A 120 -0.77 -3.97 10.46
N THR A 121 -1.92 -4.21 9.83
CA THR A 121 -3.23 -3.96 10.45
C THR A 121 -4.25 -5.02 10.02
N SER A 122 -5.39 -5.06 10.69
CA SER A 122 -6.56 -5.82 10.27
C SER A 122 -7.08 -5.33 8.93
N LYS A 123 -7.95 -6.12 8.31
CA LYS A 123 -8.61 -5.71 7.07
C LYS A 123 -9.62 -4.58 7.34
N ILE A 124 -9.33 -3.40 6.81
CA ILE A 124 -10.23 -2.25 6.84
C ILE A 124 -11.21 -2.37 5.67
N GLY A 125 -12.51 -2.35 5.95
CA GLY A 125 -13.55 -2.49 4.93
C GLY A 125 -14.22 -1.17 4.52
N SER A 126 -14.15 -0.17 5.39
CA SER A 126 -14.85 1.10 5.19
C SER A 126 -14.26 2.23 6.03
N LEU A 127 -14.63 3.46 5.70
CA LEU A 127 -14.35 4.61 6.56
C LEU A 127 -14.97 4.48 7.96
N VAL A 128 -16.05 3.70 8.15
CA VAL A 128 -16.63 3.50 9.50
C VAL A 128 -15.65 2.76 10.40
N ASP A 129 -14.92 1.79 9.86
CA ASP A 129 -13.88 1.05 10.59
C ASP A 129 -12.72 1.98 10.97
N VAL A 130 -12.37 2.92 10.09
CA VAL A 130 -11.36 3.95 10.35
C VAL A 130 -11.79 4.87 11.49
N HIS A 131 -13.00 5.42 11.44
CA HIS A 131 -13.50 6.36 12.45
C HIS A 131 -13.68 5.73 13.84
N SER A 132 -13.87 4.41 13.92
CA SER A 132 -14.04 3.69 15.19
C SER A 132 -12.73 3.15 15.78
N SER A 133 -11.60 3.37 15.10
CA SER A 133 -10.28 2.95 15.55
C SER A 133 -9.68 3.86 16.63
N GLN A 134 -8.58 3.43 17.25
CA GLN A 134 -7.82 4.24 18.22
C GLN A 134 -6.92 5.28 17.56
N ASP A 135 -6.69 5.17 16.25
CA ASP A 135 -5.96 6.15 15.45
C ASP A 135 -6.67 6.42 14.09
N PRO A 136 -7.75 7.23 14.11
CA PRO A 136 -8.55 7.48 12.91
C PRO A 136 -7.84 8.31 11.84
N GLU A 137 -6.85 9.13 12.20
CA GLU A 137 -6.16 10.00 11.24
C GLU A 137 -5.10 9.19 10.47
N GLY A 138 -4.23 8.45 11.17
CA GLY A 138 -3.23 7.60 10.53
C GLY A 138 -3.85 6.53 9.64
N LEU A 139 -4.91 5.86 10.13
CA LEU A 139 -5.64 4.88 9.33
C LEU A 139 -6.39 5.49 8.14
N ARG A 140 -6.82 6.75 8.22
CA ARG A 140 -7.42 7.44 7.08
C ARG A 140 -6.38 7.69 5.98
N ILE A 141 -5.18 8.11 6.36
CA ILE A 141 -4.06 8.30 5.42
C ILE A 141 -3.72 6.97 4.75
N PHE A 142 -3.54 5.90 5.53
CA PHE A 142 -3.30 4.54 5.04
C PHE A 142 -4.39 4.10 4.06
N TYR A 143 -5.66 4.22 4.45
CA TYR A 143 -6.82 3.83 3.65
C TYR A 143 -6.84 4.54 2.29
N TYR A 144 -6.67 5.86 2.26
CA TYR A 144 -6.66 6.60 0.99
C TYR A 144 -5.42 6.34 0.14
N LEU A 145 -4.25 6.13 0.75
CA LEU A 145 -3.04 5.76 0.02
C LEU A 145 -3.23 4.42 -0.71
N VAL A 146 -3.73 3.40 -0.01
CA VAL A 146 -4.01 2.09 -0.60
C VAL A 146 -5.00 2.19 -1.76
N GLN A 147 -6.04 3.02 -1.64
CA GLN A 147 -6.97 3.27 -2.74
C GLN A 147 -6.30 3.93 -3.95
N LYS A 148 -5.48 4.97 -3.73
CA LYS A 148 -4.73 5.64 -4.80
C LYS A 148 -3.79 4.67 -5.53
N LEU A 149 -3.03 3.85 -4.79
CA LEU A 149 -2.14 2.83 -5.37
C LEU A 149 -2.93 1.77 -6.16
N SER A 150 -4.06 1.32 -5.62
CA SER A 150 -4.97 0.38 -6.31
C SER A 150 -5.50 0.96 -7.63
N LYS A 151 -5.78 2.26 -7.67
CA LYS A 151 -6.20 2.94 -8.89
C LYS A 151 -5.10 2.97 -9.94
N VAL A 152 -3.83 3.15 -9.56
CA VAL A 152 -2.69 3.05 -10.49
C VAL A 152 -2.63 1.66 -11.13
N LEU A 153 -2.76 0.59 -10.34
CA LEU A 153 -2.78 -0.78 -10.84
C LEU A 153 -3.94 -1.06 -11.78
N SER A 154 -5.10 -0.45 -11.51
CA SER A 154 -6.26 -0.49 -12.41
C SER A 154 -5.98 0.20 -13.75
N MET A 155 -5.35 1.38 -13.73
CA MET A 155 -4.96 2.10 -14.96
C MET A 155 -3.93 1.33 -15.79
N LEU A 156 -3.06 0.54 -15.15
CA LEU A 156 -2.11 -0.36 -15.81
C LEU A 156 -2.75 -1.65 -16.34
N GLY A 157 -4.06 -1.85 -16.18
CA GLY A 157 -4.77 -3.07 -16.63
C GLY A 157 -4.41 -4.32 -15.80
N LEU A 158 -3.85 -4.14 -14.61
CA LEU A 158 -3.46 -5.26 -13.75
C LEU A 158 -4.68 -5.77 -12.96
N MET A 159 -5.50 -4.85 -12.47
CA MET A 159 -6.79 -5.17 -11.85
C MET A 159 -7.85 -5.39 -12.91
N ASN A 160 -8.20 -6.65 -13.18
CA ASN A 160 -9.39 -6.96 -13.97
C ASN A 160 -10.62 -6.72 -13.09
N ILE A 161 -11.42 -5.71 -13.42
CA ILE A 161 -12.74 -5.44 -12.82
C ILE A 161 -13.76 -6.57 -13.15
N SER A 162 -13.36 -7.60 -13.90
CA SER A 162 -14.23 -8.73 -14.22
C SER A 162 -13.98 -9.95 -13.32
N ARG A 163 -14.98 -10.22 -12.46
CA ARG A 163 -15.41 -11.53 -11.89
C ARG A 163 -15.02 -11.94 -10.47
N THR A 164 -14.17 -11.22 -9.76
CA THR A 164 -13.83 -11.55 -8.37
C THR A 164 -14.16 -10.37 -7.47
N GLY A 165 -15.18 -10.53 -6.62
CA GLY A 165 -15.71 -9.53 -5.70
C GLY A 165 -14.73 -9.01 -4.63
N MET A 166 -13.42 -9.17 -4.80
CA MET A 166 -12.42 -8.35 -4.15
C MET A 166 -12.27 -7.05 -4.95
N VAL A 167 -13.24 -6.16 -4.77
CA VAL A 167 -12.95 -4.74 -4.93
C VAL A 167 -12.17 -4.36 -3.68
N VAL A 168 -10.93 -3.92 -3.86
CA VAL A 168 -10.24 -3.14 -2.81
C VAL A 168 -11.03 -1.82 -2.75
N LEU A 169 -12.05 -1.79 -1.88
CA LEU A 169 -12.74 -0.56 -1.49
C LEU A 169 -11.97 0.06 -0.32
#